data_AF-A0A956T0K4-F1
#
_entry.id   AF-A0A956T0K4-F1
#
_cell.length_a   1.000
_cell.length_b   1.000
_cell.length_c   1.000
_cell.angle_alpha   90.00
_cell.angle_beta   90.00
_cell.angle_gamma   90.00
#
_symmetry.space_group_name_H-M   'P 1'
#
loop_
_entity.id
_entity.type
_entity.pdbx_description
1 polymer ?
#
loop_
_entity_poly.entity_id
_entity_poly.type
_entity_poly.pdbx_seq_one_letter_code
_entity_poly.pdbx_strand_id
1 'polypeptide(L)'
;MVYGVLKLSEKKTTQKITAATLLKKLKLEKKRSKLLKLKQLKTLKLLKAAKLKLLKYQKAYKKLKAEGQGSPLLEKRVKALESDLGKAQERLSKTLGLLKDSKSELSQTKSALREAEANAKAGHVDPAELEKAQARVSQLEKERAEQSKKLTALADSFTKLQDAHSQTKLEDHEGWAEA
;
A
#
# COMPACT_ATOMS: atom_id res chain seq x y z
N MET A 1 16.65 60.50 14.00
CA MET A 1 15.35 60.15 14.60
C MET A 1 14.29 60.45 13.54
N VAL A 2 13.42 59.58 13.03
CA VAL A 2 13.08 58.18 13.24
C VAL A 2 12.64 57.66 11.86
N TYR A 3 13.35 56.70 11.26
CA TYR A 3 12.83 55.99 10.08
C TYR A 3 11.87 54.90 10.58
N GLY A 4 10.57 55.13 10.43
CA GLY A 4 9.54 54.15 10.72
C GLY A 4 9.56 53.03 9.67
N VAL A 5 10.16 51.89 10.02
CA VAL A 5 10.10 50.66 9.23
C VAL A 5 8.66 50.13 9.26
N LEU A 6 7.92 50.38 8.18
CA LEU A 6 6.65 49.73 7.89
C LEU A 6 6.89 48.23 7.70
N LYS A 7 6.66 47.48 8.76
CA LYS A 7 6.69 46.02 8.80
C LYS A 7 5.53 45.49 7.95
N LEU A 8 5.79 45.20 6.68
CA LEU A 8 4.89 44.46 5.79
C LEU A 8 4.67 43.07 6.41
N SER A 9 3.55 42.90 7.10
CA SER A 9 3.12 41.58 7.55
C SER A 9 2.69 40.77 6.33
N GLU A 10 3.43 39.70 6.03
CA GLU A 10 3.05 38.67 5.08
C GLU A 10 1.76 38.01 5.56
N LYS A 11 0.61 38.57 5.15
CA LYS A 11 -0.67 37.87 5.22
C LYS A 11 -0.56 36.70 4.24
N LYS A 12 -0.13 35.54 4.74
CA LYS A 12 -0.33 34.25 4.07
C LYS A 12 -1.82 34.18 3.75
N THR A 13 -2.17 34.33 2.48
CA THR A 13 -3.52 34.13 1.98
C THR A 13 -3.84 32.66 2.14
N THR A 14 -4.38 32.28 3.30
CA THR A 14 -5.04 31.01 3.50
C THR A 14 -6.21 30.98 2.53
N GLN A 15 -6.04 30.31 1.38
CA GLN A 15 -7.12 30.14 0.41
C GLN A 15 -8.34 29.65 1.17
N LYS A 16 -9.45 30.41 1.15
CA LYS A 16 -10.71 29.97 1.77
C LYS A 16 -11.07 28.62 1.17
N ILE A 17 -10.87 27.56 1.95
CA ILE A 17 -11.22 26.22 1.50
C ILE A 17 -12.73 26.18 1.43
N THR A 18 -13.27 25.73 0.31
CA THR A 18 -14.70 25.60 0.11
C THR A 18 -15.10 24.12 0.19
N ALA A 19 -16.33 23.86 0.65
CA ALA A 19 -16.88 22.50 0.71
C ALA A 19 -16.78 21.80 -0.66
N ALA A 20 -17.05 22.54 -1.73
CA ALA A 20 -16.91 22.06 -3.11
C ALA A 20 -15.48 21.59 -3.44
N THR A 21 -14.45 22.28 -2.96
CA THR A 21 -13.04 21.93 -3.19
C THR A 21 -12.66 20.65 -2.45
N LEU A 22 -13.08 20.51 -1.20
CA LEU A 22 -12.86 19.29 -0.42
C LEU A 22 -13.59 18.09 -1.01
N LEU A 23 -14.78 18.30 -1.55
CA LEU A 23 -15.57 17.25 -2.17
C LEU A 23 -14.93 16.74 -3.47
N LYS A 24 -14.28 17.64 -4.23
CA LYS A 24 -13.41 17.25 -5.37
C LYS A 24 -12.23 16.40 -4.91
N LYS A 25 -11.53 16.78 -3.83
CA LYS A 25 -10.42 15.98 -3.26
C LYS A 25 -10.89 14.59 -2.81
N LEU A 26 -12.02 14.49 -2.11
CA LEU A 26 -12.61 13.21 -1.71
C LEU A 26 -12.97 12.31 -2.91
N LYS A 27 -13.46 12.89 -4.02
CA LYS A 27 -13.71 12.12 -5.25
C LYS A 27 -12.42 11.55 -5.84
N LEU A 28 -11.33 12.32 -5.86
CA LEU A 28 -10.02 11.83 -6.27
C LEU A 28 -9.52 10.72 -5.34
N GLU A 29 -9.70 10.88 -4.03
CA GLU A 29 -9.28 9.89 -3.06
C GLU A 29 -10.05 8.56 -3.21
N LYS A 30 -11.33 8.61 -3.61
CA LYS A 30 -12.05 7.39 -4.02
C LYS A 30 -11.43 6.69 -5.23
N LYS A 31 -10.94 7.44 -6.22
CA LYS A 31 -10.24 6.86 -7.39
C LYS A 31 -8.93 6.21 -6.95
N ARG A 32 -8.15 6.89 -6.11
CA ARG A 32 -6.90 6.35 -5.53
C ARG A 32 -7.15 5.08 -4.72
N SER A 33 -8.24 5.02 -3.95
CA SER A 33 -8.64 3.83 -3.20
C SER A 33 -8.93 2.63 -4.11
N LYS A 34 -9.60 2.82 -5.26
CA LYS A 34 -9.80 1.76 -6.27
C LYS A 34 -8.47 1.27 -6.84
N LEU A 35 -7.57 2.19 -7.20
CA LEU A 35 -6.24 1.85 -7.71
C LEU A 35 -5.44 1.07 -6.68
N LEU A 36 -5.52 1.43 -5.41
CA LEU A 36 -4.83 0.74 -4.33
C LEU A 36 -5.32 -0.71 -4.18
N LYS A 37 -6.63 -0.93 -4.25
CA LYS A 37 -7.21 -2.29 -4.27
C LYS A 37 -6.70 -3.12 -5.45
N LEU A 38 -6.58 -2.50 -6.64
CA LEU A 38 -6.04 -3.18 -7.80
C LEU A 38 -4.57 -3.59 -7.57
N LYS A 39 -3.74 -2.70 -7.00
CA LYS A 39 -2.37 -3.03 -6.62
C LYS A 39 -2.32 -4.20 -5.63
N GLN A 40 -3.15 -4.19 -4.60
CA GLN A 40 -3.25 -5.30 -3.64
C GLN A 40 -3.62 -6.63 -4.31
N LEU A 41 -4.58 -6.62 -5.24
CA LEU A 41 -4.97 -7.83 -5.95
C LEU A 41 -3.81 -8.38 -6.79
N LYS A 42 -3.03 -7.51 -7.45
CA LYS A 42 -1.81 -7.91 -8.15
C LYS A 42 -0.78 -8.51 -7.19
N THR A 43 -0.51 -7.85 -6.06
CA THR A 43 0.41 -8.37 -5.03
C THR A 43 -0.06 -9.71 -4.46
N LEU A 44 -1.35 -9.91 -4.27
CA LEU A 44 -1.93 -11.17 -3.80
C LEU A 44 -1.73 -12.30 -4.82
N LYS A 45 -1.89 -12.00 -6.12
CA LYS A 45 -1.60 -12.98 -7.19
C LYS A 45 -0.13 -13.39 -7.18
N LEU A 46 0.79 -12.44 -7.05
CA LEU A 46 2.23 -12.71 -6.92
C LEU A 46 2.54 -13.56 -5.68
N LEU A 47 1.95 -13.22 -4.53
CA LEU A 47 2.08 -13.99 -3.29
C LEU A 47 1.62 -15.44 -3.46
N LYS A 48 0.46 -15.65 -4.10
CA LYS A 48 -0.06 -17.01 -4.37
C LYS A 48 0.86 -17.81 -5.29
N ALA A 49 1.36 -17.18 -6.36
CA ALA A 49 2.28 -17.84 -7.29
C ALA A 49 3.61 -18.22 -6.60
N ALA A 50 4.17 -17.32 -5.79
CA ALA A 50 5.39 -17.58 -5.03
C ALA A 50 5.22 -18.73 -4.03
N LYS A 51 4.09 -18.78 -3.30
CA LYS A 51 3.77 -19.90 -2.40
C LYS A 51 3.70 -21.25 -3.12
N LEU A 52 3.06 -21.28 -4.28
CA LEU A 52 2.92 -22.52 -5.05
C LEU A 52 4.29 -23.03 -5.54
N LYS A 53 5.16 -22.12 -6.02
CA LYS A 53 6.53 -22.47 -6.39
C LYS A 53 7.34 -22.99 -5.20
N LEU A 54 7.27 -22.30 -4.05
CA LEU A 54 7.95 -22.73 -2.83
C LEU A 54 7.52 -24.15 -2.39
N LEU A 55 6.23 -24.45 -2.47
CA LEU A 55 5.72 -25.79 -2.15
C LEU A 55 6.29 -26.87 -3.08
N LYS A 56 6.45 -26.57 -4.37
CA LYS A 56 7.11 -27.50 -5.32
C LYS A 56 8.57 -27.75 -4.92
N TYR A 57 9.33 -26.69 -4.58
CA TYR A 57 10.71 -26.82 -4.13
C TYR A 57 10.85 -27.62 -2.83
N GLN A 58 9.98 -27.38 -1.85
CA GLN A 58 9.96 -28.15 -0.60
C GLN A 58 9.74 -29.64 -0.87
N LYS A 59 8.82 -29.99 -1.78
CA LYS A 59 8.57 -31.39 -2.16
C LYS A 59 9.79 -32.02 -2.84
N ALA A 60 10.39 -31.33 -3.81
CA ALA A 60 11.59 -31.79 -4.49
C ALA A 60 12.76 -31.99 -3.52
N TYR A 61 12.99 -31.03 -2.61
CA TYR A 61 14.04 -31.14 -1.60
C TYR A 61 13.81 -32.32 -0.65
N LYS A 62 12.58 -32.56 -0.21
CA LYS A 62 12.25 -33.72 0.65
C LYS A 62 12.54 -35.06 -0.04
N LYS A 63 12.25 -35.19 -1.35
CA LYS A 63 12.58 -36.38 -2.14
C LYS A 63 14.09 -36.59 -2.20
N LEU A 64 14.85 -35.58 -2.64
CA LEU A 64 16.31 -35.64 -2.72
C LEU A 64 16.97 -35.95 -1.37
N LYS A 65 16.45 -35.39 -0.29
CA LYS A 65 16.94 -35.67 1.07
C LYS A 65 16.70 -37.13 1.47
N ALA A 66 15.57 -37.73 1.06
CA ALA A 66 15.30 -39.14 1.31
C ALA A 66 16.22 -40.07 0.48
N GLU A 67 16.62 -39.62 -0.72
CA GLU A 67 17.56 -40.31 -1.61
C GLU A 67 19.05 -40.08 -1.22
N GLY A 68 19.31 -39.39 -0.11
CA GLY A 68 20.68 -39.10 0.36
C GLY A 68 21.39 -37.96 -0.39
N GLN A 69 20.71 -37.29 -1.33
CA GLN A 69 21.24 -36.20 -2.17
C GLN A 69 20.83 -34.80 -1.67
N GLY A 70 20.46 -34.67 -0.39
CA GLY A 70 20.04 -33.39 0.19
C GLY A 70 21.20 -32.39 0.32
N SER A 71 21.12 -31.26 -0.38
CA SER A 71 22.11 -30.17 -0.25
C SER A 71 21.77 -29.20 0.91
N PRO A 72 22.69 -28.97 1.88
CA PRO A 72 22.52 -27.97 2.93
C PRO A 72 22.33 -26.55 2.41
N LEU A 73 22.91 -26.23 1.24
CA LEU A 73 22.75 -24.95 0.56
C LEU A 73 21.30 -24.76 0.09
N LEU A 74 20.71 -25.80 -0.48
CA LEU A 74 19.32 -25.79 -0.93
C LEU A 74 18.36 -25.64 0.27
N GLU A 75 18.63 -26.32 1.40
CA GLU A 75 17.84 -26.18 2.62
C GLU A 75 17.85 -24.73 3.16
N LYS A 76 19.03 -24.10 3.20
CA LYS A 76 19.17 -22.70 3.62
C LYS A 76 18.38 -21.75 2.72
N ARG A 77 18.41 -21.98 1.40
CA ARG A 77 17.65 -21.17 0.43
C ARG A 77 16.14 -21.33 0.59
N VAL A 78 15.65 -22.55 0.75
CA VAL A 78 14.20 -22.81 0.99
C VAL A 78 13.74 -22.09 2.26
N LYS A 79 14.50 -22.17 3.36
CA LYS A 79 14.20 -21.46 4.61
C LYS A 79 14.21 -19.93 4.46
N ALA A 80 15.16 -19.38 3.71
CA ALA A 80 15.21 -17.94 3.44
C ALA A 80 13.95 -17.48 2.68
N LEU A 81 13.55 -18.23 1.66
CA LEU A 81 12.35 -17.95 0.86
C LEU A 81 11.06 -18.06 1.68
N GLU A 82 10.96 -19.03 2.58
CA GLU A 82 9.85 -19.15 3.53
C GLU A 82 9.74 -17.90 4.42
N SER A 83 10.87 -17.44 4.96
CA SER A 83 10.91 -16.24 5.80
C SER A 83 10.45 -15.00 5.04
N ASP A 84 10.94 -14.81 3.81
CA ASP A 84 10.61 -13.65 2.98
C ASP A 84 9.13 -13.67 2.57
N LEU A 85 8.58 -14.84 2.23
CA LEU A 85 7.16 -15.03 1.97
C LEU A 85 6.30 -14.72 3.20
N GLY A 86 6.73 -15.13 4.39
CA GLY A 86 6.07 -14.83 5.66
C GLY A 86 6.01 -13.33 5.93
N LYS A 87 7.15 -12.64 5.86
CA LYS A 87 7.24 -11.18 6.01
C LYS A 87 6.38 -10.46 4.98
N ALA A 88 6.38 -10.93 3.75
CA ALA A 88 5.59 -10.36 2.67
C ALA A 88 4.07 -10.51 2.91
N GLN A 89 3.62 -11.66 3.41
CA GLN A 89 2.24 -11.89 3.80
C GLN A 89 1.83 -10.98 4.97
N GLU A 90 2.67 -10.85 5.99
CA GLU A 90 2.39 -9.97 7.14
C GLU A 90 2.24 -8.50 6.70
N ARG A 91 3.15 -8.01 5.84
CA ARG A 91 3.09 -6.65 5.26
C ARG A 91 1.81 -6.44 4.45
N LEU A 92 1.37 -7.43 3.68
CA LEU A 92 0.13 -7.37 2.91
C LEU A 92 -1.09 -7.29 3.84
N SER A 93 -1.16 -8.14 4.88
CA SER A 93 -2.23 -8.14 5.87
C SER A 93 -2.34 -6.80 6.61
N LYS A 94 -1.21 -6.26 7.08
CA LYS A 94 -1.15 -4.93 7.71
C LYS A 94 -1.68 -3.84 6.78
N THR A 95 -1.29 -3.87 5.50
CA THR A 95 -1.75 -2.90 4.50
C THR A 95 -3.26 -3.03 4.21
N LEU A 96 -3.83 -4.23 4.28
CA LEU A 96 -5.27 -4.46 4.14
C LEU A 96 -6.08 -3.92 5.32
N GLY A 97 -5.57 -4.07 6.54
CA GLY A 97 -6.17 -3.48 7.75
C GLY A 97 -6.27 -1.97 7.63
N LEU A 98 -5.14 -1.30 7.42
CA LEU A 98 -5.10 0.16 7.25
C LEU A 98 -6.00 0.65 6.10
N LEU A 99 -6.10 -0.11 5.01
CA LEU A 99 -7.00 0.22 3.90
C LEU A 99 -8.47 0.27 4.34
N LYS A 100 -8.89 -0.68 5.18
CA LYS A 100 -10.26 -0.82 5.68
C LYS A 100 -10.60 0.38 6.55
N ASP A 101 -9.69 0.76 7.44
CA ASP A 101 -9.83 1.89 8.35
C ASP A 101 -9.88 3.21 7.57
N SER A 102 -8.94 3.45 6.65
CA SER A 102 -8.99 4.65 5.80
C SER A 102 -10.26 4.72 4.92
N LYS A 103 -10.93 3.59 4.64
CA LYS A 103 -12.20 3.58 3.86
C LYS A 103 -13.38 4.02 4.72
N SER A 104 -13.48 3.57 5.97
CA SER A 104 -14.56 4.00 6.89
C SER A 104 -14.41 5.49 7.20
N GLU A 105 -13.19 5.94 7.47
CA GLU A 105 -12.88 7.36 7.72
C GLU A 105 -13.27 8.25 6.53
N LEU A 106 -12.89 7.86 5.30
CA LEU A 106 -13.28 8.59 4.09
C LEU A 106 -14.81 8.65 3.89
N SER A 107 -15.54 7.62 4.33
CA SER A 107 -17.01 7.63 4.29
C SER A 107 -17.57 8.64 5.28
N GLN A 108 -17.08 8.63 6.52
CA GLN A 108 -17.49 9.56 7.57
C GLN A 108 -17.20 11.01 7.17
N THR A 109 -15.98 11.31 6.69
CA THR A 109 -15.61 12.66 6.23
C THR A 109 -16.48 13.13 5.07
N LYS A 110 -16.90 12.21 4.18
CA LYS A 110 -17.80 12.57 3.08
C LYS A 110 -19.22 12.90 3.56
N SER A 111 -19.74 12.20 4.57
CA SER A 111 -21.05 12.49 5.16
C SER A 111 -21.04 13.85 5.87
N ALA A 112 -20.08 14.07 6.76
CA ALA A 112 -19.92 15.35 7.47
C ALA A 112 -19.77 16.53 6.50
N LEU A 113 -19.01 16.37 5.41
CA LEU A 113 -18.85 17.43 4.42
C LEU A 113 -20.14 17.72 3.63
N ARG A 114 -20.99 16.72 3.41
CA ARG A 114 -22.31 16.92 2.77
C ARG A 114 -23.26 17.68 3.67
N GLU A 115 -23.25 17.38 4.97
CA GLU A 115 -24.02 18.09 5.98
C GLU A 115 -23.55 19.55 6.09
N ALA A 116 -22.24 19.78 6.17
CA ALA A 116 -21.67 21.13 6.15
C ALA A 116 -22.00 21.89 4.86
N GLU A 117 -22.03 21.23 3.69
CA GLU A 117 -22.45 21.87 2.42
C GLU A 117 -23.95 22.20 2.41
N ALA A 118 -24.79 21.37 2.99
CA ALA A 118 -26.22 21.64 3.12
C ALA A 118 -26.47 22.84 4.06
N ASN A 119 -25.81 22.86 5.22
CA ASN A 119 -25.87 23.97 6.16
C ASN A 119 -25.30 25.26 5.55
N ALA A 120 -24.24 25.16 4.74
CA ALA A 120 -23.68 26.27 3.98
C ALA A 120 -24.69 26.96 3.07
N LYS A 121 -25.45 26.15 2.32
CA LYS A 121 -26.49 26.65 1.42
C LYS A 121 -27.66 27.27 2.18
N ALA A 122 -27.87 26.86 3.43
CA ALA A 122 -28.82 27.45 4.35
C ALA A 122 -28.27 28.68 5.12
N GLY A 123 -27.04 29.12 4.85
CA GLY A 123 -26.43 30.30 5.50
C GLY A 123 -25.63 30.03 6.78
N HIS A 124 -25.54 28.77 7.22
CA HIS A 124 -24.76 28.35 8.39
C HIS A 124 -23.57 27.49 7.95
N VAL A 125 -22.40 28.08 7.71
CA VAL A 125 -21.14 27.32 7.61
C VAL A 125 -20.39 27.44 8.91
N ASP A 126 -20.13 26.32 9.58
CA ASP A 126 -19.09 26.28 10.60
C ASP A 126 -17.72 26.09 9.92
N PRO A 127 -16.84 27.12 9.89
CA PRO A 127 -15.52 27.01 9.31
C PRO A 127 -14.62 25.99 10.03
N ALA A 128 -14.85 25.73 11.32
CA ALA A 128 -14.05 24.79 12.09
C ALA A 128 -14.25 23.33 11.64
N GLU A 129 -15.49 22.96 11.31
CA GLU A 129 -15.79 21.62 10.78
C GLU A 129 -15.14 21.40 9.40
N LEU A 130 -15.12 22.44 8.58
CA LEU A 130 -14.55 22.40 7.26
C LEU A 130 -13.02 22.24 7.30
N GLU A 131 -12.37 22.96 8.22
CA GLU A 131 -10.93 22.83 8.48
C GLU A 131 -10.57 21.43 9.00
N LYS A 132 -11.35 20.90 9.94
CA LYS A 132 -11.18 19.53 10.46
C LYS A 132 -11.33 18.49 9.35
N ALA A 133 -12.34 18.63 8.48
CA ALA A 133 -12.54 17.74 7.34
C ALA A 133 -11.37 17.81 6.36
N GLN A 134 -10.81 18.98 6.10
CA GLN A 134 -9.63 19.14 5.27
C GLN A 134 -8.39 18.48 5.84
N ALA A 135 -8.12 18.68 7.13
CA ALA A 135 -7.00 18.04 7.81
C ALA A 135 -7.11 16.52 7.68
N ARG A 136 -8.32 15.97 7.86
CA ARG A 136 -8.60 14.55 7.71
C ARG A 136 -8.40 14.04 6.29
N VAL A 137 -8.88 14.78 5.27
CA VAL A 137 -8.62 14.44 3.86
C VAL A 137 -7.13 14.41 3.58
N SER A 138 -6.39 15.42 4.04
CA SER A 138 -4.94 15.53 3.82
C SER A 138 -4.18 14.38 4.49
N GLN A 139 -4.62 13.95 5.68
CA GLN A 139 -4.09 12.77 6.36
C GLN A 139 -4.34 11.48 5.56
N LEU A 140 -5.58 11.27 5.12
CA LEU A 140 -5.96 10.11 4.30
C LEU A 140 -5.12 10.03 3.02
N GLU A 141 -4.89 11.16 2.35
CA GLU A 141 -4.03 11.22 1.16
C GLU A 141 -2.60 10.75 1.44
N LYS A 142 -2.02 11.16 2.58
CA LYS A 142 -0.66 10.75 3.01
C LYS A 142 -0.58 9.26 3.32
N GLU A 143 -1.49 8.76 4.16
CA GLU A 143 -1.55 7.34 4.52
C GLU A 143 -1.69 6.45 3.28
N ARG A 144 -2.49 6.89 2.32
CA ARG A 144 -2.73 6.18 1.05
C ARG A 144 -1.51 6.19 0.15
N ALA A 145 -0.79 7.31 0.09
CA ALA A 145 0.48 7.37 -0.63
C ALA A 145 1.50 6.40 -0.02
N GLU A 146 1.58 6.32 1.31
CA GLU A 146 2.45 5.37 2.00
C GLU A 146 2.04 3.91 1.75
N GLN A 147 0.75 3.58 1.84
CA GLN A 147 0.23 2.24 1.52
C GLN A 147 0.57 1.85 0.07
N SER A 148 0.42 2.79 -0.87
CA SER A 148 0.78 2.58 -2.28
C SER A 148 2.28 2.31 -2.45
N LYS A 149 3.15 3.05 -1.75
CA LYS A 149 4.61 2.81 -1.73
C LYS A 149 4.93 1.42 -1.18
N LYS A 150 4.34 1.05 -0.04
CA LYS A 150 4.52 -0.28 0.60
C LYS A 150 4.12 -1.42 -0.34
N LEU A 151 2.99 -1.31 -1.05
CA LEU A 151 2.56 -2.33 -2.01
C LEU A 151 3.45 -2.40 -3.25
N THR A 152 3.98 -1.26 -3.70
CA THR A 152 4.90 -1.22 -4.85
C THR A 152 6.21 -1.91 -4.47
N ALA A 153 6.82 -1.53 -3.35
CA ALA A 153 8.03 -2.19 -2.83
C ALA A 153 7.83 -3.71 -2.59
N LEU A 154 6.64 -4.10 -2.14
CA LEU A 154 6.28 -5.51 -1.95
C LEU A 154 6.17 -6.26 -3.29
N ALA A 155 5.54 -5.66 -4.30
CA ALA A 155 5.48 -6.23 -5.64
C ALA A 155 6.89 -6.34 -6.27
N ASP A 156 7.74 -5.33 -6.09
CA ASP A 156 9.11 -5.35 -6.59
C ASP A 156 9.94 -6.45 -5.92
N SER A 157 9.75 -6.65 -4.61
CA SER A 157 10.41 -7.73 -3.87
C SER A 157 9.99 -9.11 -4.39
N PHE A 158 8.70 -9.30 -4.71
CA PHE A 158 8.23 -10.55 -5.33
C PHE A 158 8.78 -10.74 -6.74
N THR A 159 8.89 -9.67 -7.52
CA THR A 159 9.45 -9.72 -8.87
C THR A 159 10.91 -10.11 -8.81
N LYS A 160 11.71 -9.46 -7.95
CA LYS A 160 13.11 -9.83 -7.70
C LYS A 160 13.27 -11.26 -7.21
N LEU A 161 12.38 -11.72 -6.32
CA LEU A 161 12.37 -13.10 -5.86
C LEU A 161 12.07 -14.05 -7.03
N GLN A 162 11.11 -13.73 -7.88
CA GLN A 162 10.82 -14.49 -9.09
C GLN A 162 11.96 -14.48 -10.11
N ASP A 163 12.70 -13.37 -10.25
CA ASP A 163 13.83 -13.25 -11.16
C ASP A 163 15.05 -14.01 -10.63
N ALA A 164 15.36 -13.87 -9.35
CA ALA A 164 16.37 -14.69 -8.67
C ALA A 164 16.01 -16.18 -8.79
N HIS A 165 14.72 -16.52 -8.75
CA HIS A 165 14.25 -17.88 -9.02
C HIS A 165 14.43 -18.34 -10.47
N SER A 166 14.32 -17.43 -11.44
CA SER A 166 14.52 -17.73 -12.86
C SER A 166 16.01 -17.86 -13.19
N GLN A 167 16.86 -17.11 -12.48
CA GLN A 167 18.31 -17.28 -12.48
C GLN A 167 18.75 -18.53 -11.72
N THR A 168 17.89 -19.12 -10.88
CA THR A 168 18.01 -20.49 -10.38
C THR A 168 17.29 -21.52 -11.24
N LYS A 169 17.28 -21.34 -12.57
CA LYS A 169 17.73 -22.49 -13.37
C LYS A 169 19.09 -22.85 -12.74
N LEU A 170 19.24 -23.86 -11.88
CA LEU A 170 19.36 -25.23 -12.36
C LEU A 170 19.99 -25.21 -13.76
N GLU A 171 21.10 -24.48 -13.90
CA GLU A 171 22.21 -24.94 -14.71
C GLU A 171 22.34 -26.43 -14.37
N ASP A 172 22.00 -27.22 -15.39
CA ASP A 172 22.28 -28.64 -15.55
C ASP A 172 21.32 -29.70 -15.05
N HIS A 173 20.07 -29.44 -14.68
CA HIS A 173 19.12 -30.57 -14.67
C HIS A 173 17.65 -30.23 -15.00
N GLU A 174 17.38 -30.00 -16.29
CA GLU A 174 16.03 -30.11 -16.87
C GLU A 174 15.52 -31.58 -16.95
N GLY A 175 16.25 -32.56 -16.40
CA GLY A 175 15.91 -33.99 -16.44
C GLY A 175 15.13 -34.60 -15.26
N TRP A 176 14.93 -33.91 -14.13
CA TRP A 176 14.35 -34.56 -12.92
C TRP A 176 12.84 -34.37 -12.71
N ALA A 177 12.13 -33.85 -13.72
CA ALA A 177 10.67 -33.66 -13.65
C ALA A 177 9.86 -34.74 -14.38
N GLU A 178 10.51 -35.66 -15.10
CA GLU A 178 9.85 -36.74 -15.87
C GLU A 178 10.26 -38.17 -15.50
N ALA A 179 10.80 -38.41 -14.30
CA ALA A 179 11.01 -39.76 -13.77
C ALA A 179 10.13 -40.04 -12.54
#